data_AF-A0A2E6BH50-F1
#
_entry.id   AF-A0A2E6BH50-F1
#
_cell.length_a   1.000
_cell.length_b   1.000
_cell.length_c   1.000
_cell.angle_alpha   90.00
_cell.angle_beta   90.00
_cell.angle_gamma   90.00
#
_symmetry.space_group_name_H-M   'P 1'
#
loop_
_entity.id
_entity.type
_entity.pdbx_description
1 polymer ?
#
loop_
_entity_poly.entity_id
_entity_poly.type
_entity_poly.pdbx_seq_one_letter_code
_entity_poly.pdbx_strand_id
1 'polypeptide(L)'
;MLAFGLAACSESSDTMTSGSEETTSSAVEALQEASQETASTPQMAAQEALNAEISLGSAVKRLCSSVLVGGRTIEHVMAQELSNASAAGVDFTFSIDGNLVTGAGAGQTIQALYREHLGCTLVKNTSVEVLQAQFDPALYPEKPAASDAEWPFGDSVMLPTELPGVDLDAINAAVDLAF
;
A
#
# COMPACT_ATOMS: atom_id res chain seq x y z
N MET A 1 -20.17 -13.35 -52.52
CA MET A 1 -20.07 -14.12 -51.26
C MET A 1 -20.81 -13.32 -50.21
N LEU A 2 -22.13 -13.52 -50.15
CA LEU A 2 -22.85 -14.27 -49.10
C LEU A 2 -23.09 -13.39 -47.86
N ALA A 3 -24.25 -12.73 -47.90
CA ALA A 3 -24.96 -12.19 -46.75
C ALA A 3 -25.51 -13.33 -45.90
N PHE A 4 -25.51 -13.17 -44.58
CA PHE A 4 -26.32 -13.97 -43.68
C PHE A 4 -27.23 -13.06 -42.85
N GLY A 5 -28.52 -13.26 -43.05
CA GLY A 5 -29.60 -12.65 -42.30
C GLY A 5 -29.97 -13.46 -41.04
N LEU A 6 -30.76 -12.78 -40.21
CA LEU A 6 -31.42 -13.26 -39.00
C LEU A 6 -32.33 -14.48 -39.24
N ALA A 7 -32.39 -15.38 -38.26
CA ALA A 7 -33.62 -16.10 -37.90
C ALA A 7 -33.50 -16.70 -36.49
N ALA A 8 -34.39 -16.29 -35.60
CA ALA A 8 -34.73 -17.01 -34.38
C ALA A 8 -35.88 -17.98 -34.70
N CYS A 9 -35.85 -19.20 -34.14
CA CYS A 9 -37.04 -20.03 -33.88
C CYS A 9 -36.74 -21.06 -32.77
N SER A 10 -37.56 -20.97 -31.72
CA SER A 10 -37.99 -21.96 -30.73
C SER A 10 -37.94 -23.45 -31.16
N GLU A 11 -37.59 -24.35 -30.23
CA GLU A 11 -38.46 -25.52 -29.96
C GLU A 11 -38.27 -26.09 -28.55
N SER A 12 -39.41 -26.39 -27.94
CA SER A 12 -39.60 -26.95 -26.60
C SER A 12 -39.39 -28.46 -26.57
N SER A 13 -39.04 -29.01 -25.41
CA SER A 13 -39.41 -30.39 -25.09
C SER A 13 -39.67 -30.51 -23.60
N ASP A 14 -40.95 -30.64 -23.29
CA ASP A 14 -41.48 -31.12 -22.03
C ASP A 14 -40.94 -32.51 -21.72
N THR A 15 -40.53 -32.74 -20.48
CA THR A 15 -40.68 -34.06 -19.86
C THR A 15 -41.11 -33.85 -18.43
N MET A 16 -42.42 -33.98 -18.22
CA MET A 16 -42.98 -34.25 -16.90
C MET A 16 -42.54 -35.64 -16.43
N THR A 17 -41.88 -35.70 -15.28
CA THR A 17 -41.97 -36.86 -14.39
C THR A 17 -42.29 -36.36 -12.98
N SER A 18 -43.44 -36.83 -12.53
CA SER A 18 -44.01 -36.75 -11.18
C SER A 18 -43.05 -37.32 -10.12
N GLY A 19 -42.86 -36.60 -9.03
CA GLY A 19 -42.13 -37.06 -7.85
C GLY A 19 -42.30 -36.10 -6.69
N SER A 20 -43.31 -36.37 -5.87
CA SER A 20 -43.69 -35.61 -4.68
C SER A 20 -42.62 -35.71 -3.58
N GLU A 21 -41.83 -34.65 -3.36
CA GLU A 21 -41.05 -34.43 -2.13
C GLU A 21 -40.96 -32.92 -1.84
N GLU A 22 -42.11 -32.27 -1.65
CA GLU A 22 -42.14 -31.02 -0.90
C GLU A 22 -41.99 -31.32 0.60
N THR A 23 -41.29 -30.44 1.32
CA THR A 23 -41.20 -30.31 2.79
C THR A 23 -39.99 -30.89 3.55
N THR A 24 -38.78 -30.95 2.95
CA THR A 24 -37.52 -30.99 3.75
C THR A 24 -36.43 -30.02 3.29
N SER A 25 -36.48 -29.51 2.06
CA SER A 25 -35.47 -28.57 1.52
C SER A 25 -35.38 -27.28 2.32
N SER A 26 -36.51 -26.64 2.66
CA SER A 26 -36.46 -25.29 3.24
C SER A 26 -35.88 -25.23 4.65
N ALA A 27 -35.92 -26.33 5.41
CA ALA A 27 -35.35 -26.38 6.75
C ALA A 27 -33.83 -26.52 6.70
N VAL A 28 -33.31 -27.31 5.76
CA VAL A 28 -31.86 -27.47 5.54
C VAL A 28 -31.29 -26.20 4.92
N GLU A 29 -31.99 -25.59 3.97
CA GLU A 29 -31.59 -24.35 3.30
C GLU A 29 -31.58 -23.16 4.27
N ALA A 30 -32.61 -23.02 5.13
CA ALA A 30 -32.63 -21.99 6.18
C ALA A 30 -31.58 -22.23 7.28
N LEU A 31 -31.27 -23.48 7.62
CA LEU A 31 -30.17 -23.79 8.53
C LEU A 31 -28.81 -23.48 7.91
N GLN A 32 -28.67 -23.64 6.60
CA GLN A 32 -27.43 -23.38 5.86
C GLN A 32 -27.21 -21.88 5.65
N GLU A 33 -28.28 -21.11 5.39
CA GLU A 33 -28.27 -19.64 5.37
C GLU A 33 -27.95 -19.08 6.77
N ALA A 34 -28.60 -19.57 7.82
CA ALA A 34 -28.30 -19.15 9.20
C ALA A 34 -26.86 -19.51 9.64
N SER A 35 -26.32 -20.63 9.15
CA SER A 35 -24.93 -21.03 9.39
C SER A 35 -23.93 -20.19 8.60
N GLN A 36 -24.28 -19.75 7.39
CA GLN A 36 -23.44 -18.85 6.59
C GLN A 36 -23.47 -17.41 7.12
N GLU A 37 -24.61 -16.94 7.62
CA GLU A 37 -24.79 -15.59 8.17
C GLU A 37 -24.07 -15.40 9.51
N THR A 38 -24.02 -16.44 10.34
CA THR A 38 -23.26 -16.44 11.59
C THR A 38 -21.75 -16.62 11.39
N ALA A 39 -21.32 -17.34 10.35
CA ALA A 39 -19.90 -17.53 10.02
C ALA A 39 -19.25 -16.30 9.34
N SER A 40 -20.04 -15.47 8.65
CA SER A 40 -19.53 -14.32 7.91
C SER A 40 -19.24 -13.11 8.80
N THR A 41 -19.93 -12.96 9.94
CA THR A 41 -19.73 -11.82 10.84
C THR A 41 -18.31 -11.77 11.46
N PRO A 42 -17.75 -12.87 12.03
CA PRO A 42 -16.37 -12.85 12.54
C PRO A 42 -15.31 -12.65 11.46
N GLN A 43 -15.53 -13.19 10.26
CA GLN A 43 -14.61 -13.05 9.13
C GLN A 43 -14.57 -11.62 8.61
N MET A 44 -15.72 -10.95 8.53
CA MET A 44 -15.82 -9.53 8.16
C MET A 44 -15.11 -8.63 9.18
N ALA A 45 -15.33 -8.87 10.48
CA ALA A 45 -14.66 -8.12 11.54
C ALA A 45 -13.13 -8.31 11.50
N ALA A 46 -12.65 -9.54 11.26
CA ALA A 46 -11.24 -9.81 11.09
C ALA A 46 -10.65 -9.09 9.87
N GLN A 47 -11.39 -9.05 8.76
CA GLN A 47 -10.97 -8.34 7.55
C GLN A 47 -10.92 -6.83 7.77
N GLU A 48 -11.89 -6.26 8.49
CA GLU A 48 -11.92 -4.84 8.84
C GLU A 48 -10.74 -4.46 9.73
N ALA A 49 -10.44 -5.28 10.75
CA ALA A 49 -9.27 -5.08 11.61
C ALA A 49 -7.95 -5.16 10.81
N LEU A 50 -7.86 -6.09 9.85
CA LEU A 50 -6.69 -6.20 8.96
C LEU A 50 -6.57 -4.98 8.04
N ASN A 51 -7.68 -4.50 7.47
CA ASN A 51 -7.68 -3.31 6.62
C ASN A 51 -7.26 -2.07 7.41
N ALA A 52 -7.74 -1.92 8.65
CA ALA A 52 -7.32 -0.87 9.57
C ALA A 52 -5.81 -0.96 9.84
N GLU A 53 -5.29 -2.17 10.08
CA GLU A 53 -3.86 -2.39 10.33
C GLU A 53 -3.01 -1.98 9.12
N ILE A 54 -3.41 -2.41 7.92
CA ILE A 54 -2.71 -2.07 6.67
C ILE A 54 -2.72 -0.57 6.43
N SER A 55 -3.87 0.08 6.64
CA SER A 55 -4.03 1.52 6.46
C SER A 55 -3.13 2.30 7.41
N LEU A 56 -3.19 1.97 8.71
CA LEU A 56 -2.38 2.60 9.74
C LEU A 56 -0.88 2.34 9.50
N GLY A 57 -0.49 1.12 9.14
CA GLY A 57 0.90 0.77 8.85
C GLY A 57 1.44 1.51 7.62
N SER A 58 0.62 1.66 6.58
CA SER A 58 0.97 2.47 5.40
C SER A 58 1.19 3.93 5.78
N ALA A 59 0.32 4.51 6.61
CA ALA A 59 0.45 5.89 7.06
C ALA A 59 1.70 6.11 7.92
N VAL A 60 1.94 5.26 8.92
CA VAL A 60 3.13 5.32 9.80
C VAL A 60 4.42 5.18 9.00
N LYS A 61 4.49 4.20 8.10
CA LYS A 61 5.67 3.98 7.25
C LYS A 61 5.90 5.16 6.31
N ARG A 62 4.84 5.73 5.74
CA ARG A 62 4.92 6.89 4.85
C ARG A 62 5.43 8.11 5.60
N LEU A 63 4.89 8.41 6.79
CA LEU A 63 5.37 9.50 7.63
C LEU A 63 6.85 9.36 7.97
N CYS A 64 7.23 8.18 8.49
CA CYS A 64 8.62 7.88 8.84
C CYS A 64 9.55 8.10 7.64
N SER A 65 9.23 7.51 6.48
CA SER A 65 10.11 7.58 5.30
C SER A 65 10.21 9.00 4.76
N SER A 66 9.09 9.71 4.72
CA SER A 66 9.02 11.06 4.17
C SER A 66 9.82 12.06 4.97
N VAL A 67 9.80 11.93 6.29
CA VAL A 67 10.51 12.81 7.22
C VAL A 67 11.98 12.40 7.33
N LEU A 68 12.26 11.14 7.65
CA LEU A 68 13.60 10.69 8.04
C LEU A 68 14.48 10.24 6.87
N VAL A 69 13.88 9.85 5.73
CA VAL A 69 14.63 9.58 4.49
C VAL A 69 14.52 10.76 3.54
N GLY A 70 13.32 11.31 3.37
CA GLY A 70 13.04 12.39 2.43
C GLY A 70 13.36 13.80 2.93
N GLY A 71 13.69 13.98 4.22
CA GLY A 71 14.05 15.29 4.78
C GLY A 71 12.90 16.30 4.85
N ARG A 72 11.64 15.85 4.76
CA ARG A 72 10.46 16.74 4.78
C ARG A 72 9.98 17.00 6.19
N THR A 73 9.27 18.11 6.40
CA THR A 73 8.68 18.41 7.71
C THR A 73 7.46 17.54 7.98
N ILE A 74 7.17 17.26 9.25
CA ILE A 74 5.99 16.50 9.66
C ILE A 74 4.73 17.20 9.16
N GLU A 75 4.65 18.52 9.33
CA GLU A 75 3.50 19.32 8.94
C GLU A 75 3.21 19.22 7.44
N HIS A 76 4.25 19.25 6.61
CA HIS A 76 4.10 19.12 5.17
C HIS A 76 3.56 17.74 4.79
N VAL A 77 4.13 16.67 5.35
CA VAL A 77 3.69 15.30 5.07
C VAL A 77 2.25 15.07 5.55
N MET A 78 1.91 15.58 6.73
CA MET A 78 0.55 15.52 7.26
C MET A 78 -0.44 16.25 6.34
N ALA A 79 -0.08 17.45 5.86
CA ALA A 79 -0.96 18.24 4.99
C ALA A 79 -1.14 17.63 3.59
N GLN A 80 -0.07 17.10 3.00
CA GLN A 80 -0.07 16.69 1.58
C GLN A 80 -0.37 15.20 1.37
N GLU A 81 -0.10 14.34 2.36
CA GLU A 81 -0.21 12.88 2.18
C GLU A 81 -1.15 12.20 3.16
N LEU A 82 -1.19 12.69 4.40
CA LEU A 82 -1.98 12.10 5.48
C LEU A 82 -3.18 12.95 5.87
N SER A 83 -3.59 13.88 5.00
CA SER A 83 -4.78 14.72 5.20
C SER A 83 -6.09 14.03 4.78
N ASN A 84 -6.00 12.80 4.27
CA ASN A 84 -7.17 12.04 3.85
C ASN A 84 -7.94 11.42 5.04
N ALA A 85 -9.19 11.03 4.78
CA ALA A 85 -10.06 10.45 5.81
C ALA A 85 -9.49 9.16 6.44
N SER A 86 -8.63 8.41 5.74
CA SER A 86 -8.04 7.19 6.28
C SER A 86 -6.97 7.42 7.36
N ALA A 87 -6.41 8.63 7.44
CA ALA A 87 -5.52 9.03 8.52
C ALA A 87 -6.21 9.91 9.58
N ALA A 88 -7.50 10.22 9.39
CA ALA A 88 -8.28 11.00 10.35
C ALA A 88 -8.43 10.21 11.66
N GLY A 89 -8.13 10.86 12.79
CA GLY A 89 -8.20 10.23 14.12
C GLY A 89 -7.04 9.28 14.43
N VAL A 90 -5.97 9.32 13.65
CA VAL A 90 -4.70 8.66 13.98
C VAL A 90 -3.78 9.66 14.68
N ASP A 91 -3.30 9.30 15.85
CA ASP A 91 -2.29 10.05 16.58
C ASP A 91 -0.90 9.56 16.19
N PHE A 92 -0.09 10.46 15.62
CA PHE A 92 1.30 10.18 15.27
C PHE A 92 2.26 10.81 16.28
N THR A 93 3.24 10.03 16.71
CA THR A 93 4.30 10.50 17.62
C THR A 93 5.66 9.99 17.16
N PHE A 94 6.68 10.80 17.38
CA PHE A 94 8.08 10.41 17.21
C PHE A 94 8.68 10.14 18.59
N SER A 95 9.55 9.14 18.69
CA SER A 95 10.38 8.91 19.87
C SER A 95 11.33 10.07 20.13
N ILE A 96 11.90 10.13 21.33
CA ILE A 96 12.82 11.21 21.75
C ILE A 96 14.08 11.28 20.90
N ASP A 97 14.58 10.12 20.45
CA ASP A 97 15.71 9.99 19.52
C ASP A 97 15.29 10.17 18.06
N GLY A 98 14.00 10.39 17.79
CA GLY A 98 13.46 10.75 16.48
C GLY A 98 13.46 9.64 15.44
N ASN A 99 13.90 8.42 15.78
CA ASN A 99 14.04 7.32 14.83
C ASN A 99 12.81 6.38 14.80
N LEU A 100 11.88 6.47 15.74
CA LEU A 100 10.72 5.59 15.83
C LEU A 100 9.45 6.41 15.72
N VAL A 101 8.66 6.14 14.69
CA VAL A 101 7.34 6.73 14.49
C VAL A 101 6.30 5.75 14.97
N THR A 102 5.41 6.19 15.86
CA THR A 102 4.26 5.43 16.35
C THR A 102 2.98 6.08 15.86
N GLY A 103 2.09 5.30 15.24
CA GLY A 103 0.71 5.68 14.94
C GLY A 103 -0.26 4.89 15.81
N ALA A 104 -1.21 5.57 16.43
CA ALA A 104 -2.27 4.96 17.22
C ALA A 104 -3.64 5.39 16.69
N GLY A 105 -4.54 4.44 16.45
CA GLY A 105 -5.88 4.70 15.92
C GLY A 105 -6.69 3.41 15.84
N ALA A 106 -8.02 3.51 15.92
CA ALA A 106 -8.94 2.35 15.87
C ALA A 106 -8.59 1.20 16.84
N GLY A 107 -8.04 1.53 18.03
CA GLY A 107 -7.63 0.54 19.02
C GLY A 107 -6.33 -0.22 18.68
N GLN A 108 -5.64 0.18 17.62
CA GLN A 108 -4.37 -0.40 17.18
C GLN A 108 -3.21 0.56 17.41
N THR A 109 -2.01 0.01 17.51
CA THR A 109 -0.75 0.77 17.57
C THR A 109 0.24 0.11 16.64
N ILE A 110 0.81 0.88 15.72
CA ILE A 110 1.80 0.42 14.74
C ILE A 110 2.99 1.35 14.77
N GLN A 111 4.17 0.77 14.61
CA GLN A 111 5.43 1.51 14.65
C GLN A 111 6.25 1.30 13.39
N ALA A 112 6.99 2.32 12.97
CA ALA A 112 8.04 2.23 11.96
C ALA A 112 9.34 2.79 12.53
N LEU A 113 10.39 2.00 12.42
CA LEU A 113 11.75 2.34 12.83
C LEU A 113 12.55 2.80 11.62
N TYR A 114 13.09 4.01 11.66
CA TYR A 114 14.17 4.45 10.78
C TYR A 114 15.47 3.76 11.15
N ARG A 115 16.08 3.16 10.13
CA ARG A 115 17.36 2.46 10.21
C ARG A 115 18.29 3.15 9.22
N GLU A 116 19.39 3.67 9.73
CA GLU A 116 20.39 4.33 8.91
C GLU A 116 20.80 3.42 7.74
N HIS A 117 20.92 4.00 6.54
CA HIS A 117 21.20 3.29 5.28
C HIS A 117 20.14 2.29 4.76
N LEU A 118 19.16 1.90 5.59
CA LEU A 118 18.09 0.96 5.21
C LEU A 118 16.71 1.63 5.12
N GLY A 119 16.59 2.87 5.58
CA GLY A 119 15.35 3.62 5.62
C GLY A 119 14.39 3.13 6.71
N CYS A 120 13.11 3.48 6.59
CA CYS A 120 12.12 3.07 7.59
C CYS A 120 11.65 1.62 7.39
N THR A 121 11.42 0.89 8.48
CA THR A 121 10.90 -0.49 8.47
C THR A 121 9.76 -0.60 9.48
N LEU A 122 8.64 -1.25 9.12
CA LEU A 122 7.56 -1.51 10.08
C LEU A 122 8.02 -2.50 11.16
N VAL A 123 7.72 -2.19 12.41
CA VAL A 123 7.97 -3.09 13.56
C VAL A 123 6.78 -4.04 13.67
N LYS A 124 6.77 -5.09 12.84
CA LYS A 124 5.71 -6.12 12.83
C LYS A 124 6.32 -7.49 13.12
N ASN A 125 5.76 -8.19 14.12
CA ASN A 125 6.21 -9.52 14.55
C ASN A 125 7.72 -9.60 14.88
N THR A 126 8.29 -8.48 15.32
CA THR A 126 9.70 -8.32 15.68
C THR A 126 9.83 -7.16 16.67
N SER A 127 11.02 -6.92 17.20
CA SER A 127 11.31 -5.78 18.06
C SER A 127 12.23 -4.77 17.38
N VAL A 128 12.29 -3.56 17.95
CA VAL A 128 13.20 -2.50 17.51
C VAL A 128 14.65 -2.98 17.58
N GLU A 129 15.02 -3.65 18.67
CA GLU A 129 16.38 -4.14 18.92
C GLU A 129 16.78 -5.19 17.89
N VAL A 130 15.87 -6.11 17.55
CA VAL A 130 16.11 -7.12 16.50
C VAL A 130 16.32 -6.47 15.14
N LEU A 131 15.51 -5.47 14.79
CA LEU A 131 15.68 -4.74 13.53
C LEU A 131 16.98 -3.94 13.49
N GLN A 132 17.38 -3.32 14.60
CA GLN A 132 18.67 -2.61 14.68
C GLN A 132 19.84 -3.57 14.49
N ALA A 133 19.80 -4.75 15.12
CA ALA A 133 20.85 -5.76 15.02
C ALA A 133 20.99 -6.43 13.65
N GLN A 134 20.01 -6.29 12.75
CA GLN A 134 20.06 -6.89 11.41
C GLN A 134 21.00 -6.18 10.42
N PHE A 135 21.48 -4.97 10.74
CA PHE A 135 22.42 -4.25 9.87
C PHE A 135 23.86 -4.50 10.34
N ASP A 136 24.67 -5.07 9.45
CA ASP A 136 26.12 -5.16 9.63
C ASP A 136 26.80 -4.31 8.54
N PRO A 137 27.34 -3.12 8.89
CA PRO A 137 28.05 -2.27 7.94
C PRO A 137 29.17 -2.99 7.19
N ALA A 138 29.80 -4.00 7.79
CA ALA A 138 30.91 -4.74 7.19
C ALA A 138 30.47 -5.65 6.02
N LEU A 139 29.18 -5.97 5.91
CA LEU A 139 28.64 -6.79 4.82
C LEU A 139 28.24 -5.97 3.59
N TYR A 140 28.18 -4.64 3.69
CA TYR A 140 27.84 -3.78 2.57
C TYR A 140 29.12 -3.23 1.93
N PRO A 141 29.24 -3.28 0.60
CA PRO A 141 30.38 -2.66 -0.06
C PRO A 141 30.39 -1.17 0.25
N GLU A 142 31.56 -0.63 0.58
CA GLU A 142 31.73 0.81 0.67
C GLU A 142 31.31 1.45 -0.65
N LYS A 143 30.64 2.61 -0.56
CA LYS A 143 30.35 3.40 -1.76
C LYS A 143 31.68 3.70 -2.47
N PRO A 144 31.83 3.38 -3.76
CA PRO A 144 33.05 3.68 -4.49
C PRO A 144 33.41 5.16 -4.35
N ALA A 145 34.69 5.45 -4.12
CA ALA A 145 35.23 6.82 -4.03
C ALA A 145 35.32 7.49 -5.42
N ALA A 146 34.25 7.39 -6.21
CA ALA A 146 34.17 7.81 -7.60
C ALA A 146 33.00 8.78 -7.79
N SER A 147 32.73 9.69 -6.85
CA SER A 147 31.65 10.69 -6.98
C SER A 147 31.75 11.48 -8.29
N ASP A 148 32.97 11.74 -8.74
CA ASP A 148 33.25 12.56 -9.92
C ASP A 148 33.26 11.75 -11.22
N ALA A 149 33.20 10.42 -11.14
CA ALA A 149 33.13 9.57 -12.32
C ALA A 149 31.74 9.65 -12.96
N GLU A 150 31.67 9.45 -14.26
CA GLU A 150 30.41 9.42 -14.99
C GLU A 150 29.59 8.19 -14.60
N TRP A 151 28.28 8.36 -14.49
CA TRP A 151 27.33 7.26 -14.32
C TRP A 151 27.52 6.19 -15.43
N PRO A 152 27.53 4.88 -15.11
CA PRO A 152 27.14 4.25 -13.85
C PRO A 152 28.27 4.04 -12.83
N PHE A 153 29.48 4.54 -13.10
CA PHE A 153 30.64 4.32 -12.24
C PHE A 153 30.79 5.38 -11.12
N GLY A 154 30.08 6.49 -11.24
CA GLY A 154 30.04 7.57 -10.26
C GLY A 154 28.73 8.34 -10.27
N ASP A 155 28.70 9.47 -9.58
CA ASP A 155 27.49 10.29 -9.41
C ASP A 155 27.40 11.44 -10.44
N SER A 156 28.39 11.58 -11.32
CA SER A 156 28.41 12.63 -12.34
C SER A 156 27.55 12.24 -13.54
N VAL A 157 26.74 13.18 -14.02
CA VAL A 157 25.97 13.06 -15.26
C VAL A 157 26.29 14.25 -16.14
N MET A 158 26.78 13.99 -17.34
CA MET A 158 26.93 15.02 -18.37
C MET A 158 25.56 15.22 -19.04
N LEU A 159 24.84 16.26 -18.63
CA LEU A 159 23.58 16.60 -19.26
C LEU A 159 23.84 17.26 -20.63
N PRO A 160 23.11 16.86 -21.69
CA PRO A 160 23.17 17.58 -22.95
C PRO A 160 22.57 18.99 -22.76
N THR A 161 23.20 19.99 -23.37
CA THR A 161 22.68 21.36 -23.36
C THR A 161 21.49 21.57 -24.29
N GLU A 162 21.29 20.63 -25.23
CA GLU A 162 20.18 20.65 -26.18
C GLU A 162 19.63 19.23 -26.38
N LEU A 163 18.31 19.10 -26.43
CA LEU A 163 17.62 17.87 -26.77
C LEU A 163 16.71 18.14 -27.98
N PRO A 164 16.90 17.46 -29.12
CA PRO A 164 16.11 17.72 -30.32
C PRO A 164 14.61 17.55 -30.07
N GLY A 165 13.83 18.60 -30.36
CA GLY A 165 12.38 18.61 -30.17
C GLY A 165 11.91 18.80 -28.72
N VAL A 166 12.81 19.16 -27.80
CA VAL A 166 12.51 19.41 -26.39
C VAL A 166 12.88 20.85 -26.04
N ASP A 167 11.93 21.59 -25.49
CA ASP A 167 12.16 22.93 -24.96
C ASP A 167 12.63 22.82 -23.50
N LEU A 168 13.96 22.77 -23.33
CA LEU A 168 14.57 22.64 -22.00
C LEU A 168 14.30 23.87 -21.12
N ASP A 169 14.18 25.06 -21.70
CA ASP A 169 13.89 26.28 -20.95
C ASP A 169 12.49 26.25 -20.36
N ALA A 170 11.49 25.82 -21.15
CA ALA A 170 10.12 25.65 -20.66
C ALA A 170 10.02 24.59 -19.56
N ILE A 171 10.76 23.48 -19.69
CA ILE A 171 10.80 22.43 -18.67
C ILE A 171 11.43 22.95 -17.38
N ASN A 172 12.59 23.61 -17.46
CA ASN A 172 13.27 24.14 -16.28
C ASN A 172 12.40 25.19 -15.57
N ALA A 173 11.76 26.09 -16.33
CA ALA A 173 10.82 27.06 -15.76
C ALA A 173 9.60 26.40 -15.06
N ALA A 174 9.11 25.27 -15.60
CA ALA A 174 8.04 24.52 -14.96
C ALA A 174 8.49 23.80 -13.68
N VAL A 175 9.73 23.27 -13.66
CA VAL A 175 10.31 22.65 -12.46
C VAL A 175 10.53 23.68 -11.37
N ASP A 176 11.12 24.83 -11.69
CA ASP A 176 11.36 25.93 -10.74
C ASP A 176 10.07 26.54 -10.18
N LEU A 177 8.96 26.42 -10.92
CA LEU A 177 7.63 26.83 -10.44
C LEU A 177 7.02 25.81 -9.47
N ALA A 178 7.34 24.53 -9.64
CA ALA A 178 6.69 23.42 -8.93
C ALA A 178 7.35 23.06 -7.59
N PHE A 179 8.63 23.37 -7.40
CA PHE A 179 9.45 22.99 -6.24
C PHE A 179 10.13 24.19 -5.61
#